data_AF-A0A519QAU2-F1
#
_entry.id   AF-A0A519QAU2-F1
#
_cell.length_a   1.000
_cell.length_b   1.000
_cell.length_c   1.000
_cell.angle_alpha   90.00
_cell.angle_beta   90.00
_cell.angle_gamma   90.00
#
_symmetry.space_group_name_H-M   'P 1'
#
loop_
_entity.id
_entity.type
_entity.pdbx_description
1 polymer ?
#
loop_
_entity_poly.entity_id
_entity_poly.type
_entity_poly.pdbx_seq_one_letter_code
_entity_poly.pdbx_strand_id
1 'polypeptide(L)'
;MTDAAPPASAPQPASAAPAPAPAPKKNVLWTVIAAGVALLGVLLVLYAWQLPPFRGAIQRTDNAYVRGQVTIISPQVNGYVVQVPVQDF
;
A
#
# COMPACT_ATOMS: atom_id res chain seq x y z
N MET A 1 66.71 37.09 -49.42
CA MET A 1 65.88 38.05 -48.66
C MET A 1 64.57 38.13 -49.42
N THR A 2 63.75 37.08 -49.46
CA THR A 2 62.90 36.58 -48.36
C THR A 2 62.05 37.70 -47.78
N ASP A 3 60.93 37.98 -48.44
CA ASP A 3 59.74 38.55 -47.81
C ASP A 3 58.62 37.52 -48.02
N ALA A 4 58.23 36.87 -46.94
CA ALA A 4 57.31 35.75 -46.93
C ALA A 4 55.88 36.30 -46.80
N ALA A 5 55.10 36.18 -47.87
CA ALA A 5 53.68 36.51 -47.87
C ALA A 5 52.92 35.61 -46.86
N PRO A 6 52.01 36.17 -46.04
CA PRO A 6 51.27 35.40 -45.05
C PRO A 6 50.31 34.42 -45.74
N PRO A 7 50.15 33.19 -45.21
CA PRO A 7 49.31 32.19 -45.84
C PRO A 7 47.83 32.59 -45.77
N ALA A 8 47.16 32.46 -46.91
CA ALA A 8 45.73 32.62 -47.06
C ALA A 8 44.98 31.76 -46.03
N SER A 9 44.03 32.39 -45.34
CA SER A 9 43.13 31.75 -44.38
C SER A 9 42.35 30.63 -45.08
N ALA A 10 42.59 29.38 -44.68
CA ALA A 10 41.80 28.23 -45.10
C ALA A 10 40.34 28.40 -44.62
N PRO A 11 39.35 27.89 -45.36
CA PRO A 11 37.95 27.92 -44.92
C PRO A 11 37.83 27.12 -43.62
N GLN A 12 37.54 27.83 -42.53
CA GLN A 12 37.20 27.22 -41.26
C GLN A 12 35.90 26.44 -41.47
N PRO A 13 35.87 25.10 -41.26
CA PRO A 13 34.63 24.35 -41.40
C PRO A 13 33.61 24.97 -40.45
N ALA A 14 32.52 25.50 -41.01
CA ALA A 14 31.39 25.99 -40.25
C ALA A 14 31.00 24.88 -39.27
N SER A 15 31.05 25.19 -37.97
CA SER A 15 30.56 24.30 -36.92
C SER A 15 29.13 23.89 -37.28
N ALA A 16 28.96 22.66 -37.76
CA ALA A 16 27.65 22.11 -38.02
C ALA A 16 26.88 22.13 -36.68
N ALA A 17 25.75 22.85 -36.66
CA ALA A 17 24.85 22.86 -35.52
C ALA A 17 24.52 21.40 -35.14
N PRO A 18 24.50 21.03 -33.83
CA PRO A 18 24.19 19.66 -33.43
C PRO A 18 22.82 19.27 -34.00
N ALA A 19 22.77 18.14 -34.71
CA ALA A 19 21.51 17.59 -35.19
C ALA A 19 20.52 17.45 -34.01
N PRO A 20 19.23 17.77 -34.18
CA PRO A 20 18.25 17.61 -33.12
C PRO A 20 18.27 16.17 -32.61
N ALA A 21 18.45 15.98 -31.30
CA ALA A 21 18.45 14.66 -30.71
C ALA A 21 17.12 13.94 -31.04
N PRO A 22 17.14 12.64 -31.41
CA PRO A 22 15.94 11.91 -31.76
C PRO A 22 14.97 11.87 -30.57
N ALA A 23 13.70 12.19 -30.83
CA ALA A 23 12.68 12.22 -29.80
C ALA A 23 12.51 10.82 -29.16
N PRO A 24 12.42 10.72 -27.83
CA PRO A 24 12.31 9.43 -27.15
C PRO A 24 11.00 8.74 -27.53
N LYS A 25 11.11 7.47 -27.98
CA LYS A 25 9.95 6.63 -28.31
C LYS A 25 9.22 6.27 -27.01
N LYS A 26 7.94 6.61 -26.90
CA LYS A 26 7.12 6.24 -25.73
C LYS A 26 6.81 4.75 -25.76
N ASN A 27 7.44 4.00 -24.86
CA ASN A 27 7.17 2.57 -24.66
C ASN A 27 5.92 2.39 -23.80
N VAL A 28 4.74 2.58 -24.40
CA VAL A 28 3.43 2.52 -23.70
C VAL A 28 3.28 1.21 -22.92
N LEU A 29 3.77 0.09 -23.45
CA LEU A 29 3.75 -1.20 -22.77
C LEU A 29 4.44 -1.15 -21.40
N TRP A 30 5.62 -0.56 -21.32
CA TRP A 30 6.37 -0.41 -20.07
C TRP A 30 5.66 0.53 -19.09
N THR A 31 5.02 1.59 -19.61
CA THR A 31 4.19 2.49 -18.78
C THR A 31 2.99 1.76 -18.19
N VAL A 32 2.31 0.92 -18.97
CA VAL A 32 1.16 0.12 -18.49
C VAL A 32 1.60 -0.89 -17.45
N ILE A 33 2.73 -1.58 -17.67
CA ILE A 33 3.29 -2.52 -16.69
C ILE A 33 3.64 -1.79 -15.38
N ALA A 34 4.36 -0.67 -15.47
CA ALA A 34 4.71 0.12 -14.28
C ALA A 34 3.47 0.60 -13.50
N ALA A 35 2.43 1.07 -14.21
CA ALA A 35 1.17 1.47 -13.61
C ALA A 35 0.44 0.28 -12.94
N GLY A 36 0.45 -0.89 -13.57
CA GLY A 36 -0.13 -2.11 -13.00
C GLY A 36 0.57 -2.55 -11.72
N VAL A 37 1.91 -2.52 -11.69
CA VAL A 37 2.70 -2.84 -10.48
C VAL A 37 2.42 -1.83 -9.36
N ALA A 38 2.35 -0.54 -9.68
CA ALA A 38 2.02 0.49 -8.72
C ALA A 38 0.62 0.27 -8.11
N LEU A 39 -0.38 -0.03 -8.95
CA LEU A 39 -1.73 -0.31 -8.49
C LEU A 39 -1.79 -1.54 -7.59
N LEU A 40 -1.09 -2.62 -7.97
CA LEU A 40 -1.01 -3.85 -7.17
C LEU A 40 -0.39 -3.57 -5.79
N GLY A 41 0.67 -2.76 -5.73
CA GLY A 41 1.27 -2.33 -4.47
C GLY A 41 0.29 -1.58 -3.57
N VAL A 42 -0.47 -0.63 -4.12
CA VAL A 42 -1.52 0.10 -3.37
C VAL A 42 -2.59 -0.86 -2.84
N LEU A 43 -3.06 -1.81 -3.67
CA LEU A 43 -4.04 -2.81 -3.26
C LEU A 43 -3.52 -3.70 -2.11
N LEU A 44 -2.25 -4.13 -2.16
CA LEU A 44 -1.63 -4.92 -1.10
C LEU A 44 -1.54 -4.15 0.22
N VAL A 45 -1.15 -2.87 0.16
CA VAL A 45 -1.10 -1.97 1.31
C VAL A 45 -2.50 -1.82 1.92
N LEU A 46 -3.51 -1.50 1.11
CA LEU A 46 -4.90 -1.36 1.58
C LEU A 46 -5.43 -2.65 2.20
N TYR A 47 -5.08 -3.80 1.63
CA TYR A 47 -5.47 -5.11 2.15
C TYR A 47 -4.78 -5.42 3.48
N ALA A 48 -3.46 -5.24 3.57
CA ALA A 48 -2.68 -5.51 4.78
C ALA A 48 -3.14 -4.65 5.97
N TRP A 49 -3.53 -3.39 5.70
CA TRP A 49 -4.05 -2.47 6.72
C TRP A 49 -5.58 -2.52 6.90
N GLN A 50 -6.29 -3.44 6.25
CA GLN A 50 -7.76 -3.54 6.31
C GLN A 50 -8.47 -2.19 6.11
N LEU A 51 -8.00 -1.37 5.18
CA LEU A 51 -8.58 -0.06 4.90
C LEU A 51 -9.89 -0.18 4.09
N PRO A 52 -10.72 0.88 4.00
CA PRO A 52 -11.94 0.93 3.18
C PRO A 52 -11.59 0.76 1.68
N PRO A 53 -11.44 -0.48 1.16
CA PRO A 53 -12.48 -1.31 0.55
C PRO A 53 -12.43 -2.81 0.93
N PHE A 54 -11.49 -3.21 1.81
CA PHE A 54 -11.28 -4.62 2.25
C PHE A 54 -11.70 -4.88 3.70
N ARG A 55 -12.08 -3.84 4.46
CA ARG A 55 -12.67 -3.99 5.79
C ARG A 55 -14.02 -4.71 5.73
N GLY A 56 -14.18 -5.77 6.53
CA GLY A 56 -15.47 -6.42 6.73
C GLY A 56 -16.47 -5.52 7.47
N ALA A 57 -17.75 -5.56 7.10
CA ALA A 57 -18.81 -4.86 7.84
C ALA A 57 -19.18 -5.54 9.17
N ILE A 58 -18.67 -6.76 9.40
CA ILE A 58 -18.96 -7.56 10.59
C ILE A 58 -17.88 -7.27 11.64
N GLN A 59 -18.30 -6.63 12.73
CA GLN A 59 -17.47 -6.45 13.92
C GLN A 59 -17.46 -7.77 14.70
N ARG A 60 -16.35 -8.53 14.63
CA ARG A 60 -16.08 -9.60 15.60
C ARG A 60 -15.29 -8.99 16.75
N THR A 61 -15.89 -8.96 17.94
CA THR A 61 -15.20 -8.60 19.17
C THR A 61 -14.96 -9.87 19.97
N ASP A 62 -13.70 -10.17 20.23
CA ASP A 62 -13.31 -11.25 21.16
C ASP A 62 -13.37 -10.79 22.62
N ASN A 63 -13.68 -9.51 22.85
CA ASN A 63 -13.66 -8.87 24.17
C ASN A 63 -15.02 -8.25 24.49
N ALA A 64 -16.04 -9.11 24.60
CA ALA A 64 -17.31 -8.75 25.20
C ALA A 64 -17.33 -9.19 26.66
N TYR A 65 -16.51 -8.56 27.50
CA TYR A 65 -16.53 -8.85 28.92
C TYR A 65 -17.81 -8.27 29.55
N VAL A 66 -18.77 -9.13 29.87
CA VAL A 66 -20.02 -8.73 30.54
C VAL A 66 -19.88 -8.92 32.05
N ARG A 67 -19.96 -7.82 32.82
CA ARG A 67 -20.12 -7.88 34.29
C ARG A 67 -21.60 -8.06 34.60
N GLY A 68 -22.00 -9.25 35.06
CA GLY A 68 -23.33 -9.48 35.64
C GLY A 68 -23.38 -9.11 37.12
N GLN A 69 -24.52 -8.61 37.60
CA GLN A 69 -24.77 -8.53 39.04
C GLN A 69 -25.16 -9.92 39.54
N VAL A 70 -24.32 -10.51 40.39
CA VAL A 70 -24.58 -11.83 40.98
C VAL A 70 -24.95 -11.65 42.44
N THR A 71 -26.07 -12.25 42.86
CA THR A 71 -26.49 -12.29 44.25
C THR A 71 -26.40 -13.73 44.75
N ILE A 72 -25.67 -13.93 45.85
CA ILE A 72 -25.56 -15.23 46.49
C ILE A 72 -26.77 -15.41 47.41
N ILE A 73 -27.47 -16.53 47.27
CA ILE A 73 -28.56 -16.93 48.15
C ILE A 73 -28.16 -18.20 48.92
N SER A 74 -28.54 -18.28 50.19
CA SER A 74 -28.28 -19.44 51.04
C SER A 74 -29.60 -20.04 51.55
N PRO A 75 -29.66 -21.37 51.76
CA PRO A 75 -30.80 -21.99 52.42
C PRO A 75 -30.91 -21.46 53.85
N GLN A 76 -32.15 -21.17 54.28
CA GLN A 76 -32.45 -20.73 55.66
C GLN A 76 -32.71 -21.91 56.61
N VAL A 77 -32.64 -23.15 56.11
CA VAL A 77 -32.97 -24.39 56.81
C VAL A 77 -31.93 -25.47 56.52
N ASN A 78 -31.84 -26.46 57.41
CA ASN A 78 -30.96 -27.61 57.22
C ASN A 78 -31.57 -28.64 56.26
N GLY A 79 -30.75 -29.19 55.36
CA GLY A 79 -31.14 -30.22 54.42
C GLY A 79 -30.11 -30.45 53.31
N TYR A 80 -30.40 -31.39 52.41
CA TYR A 80 -29.58 -31.70 51.25
C TYR A 80 -30.24 -31.21 49.96
N VAL A 81 -29.45 -30.64 49.04
CA VAL A 81 -29.91 -30.26 47.70
C VAL A 81 -30.04 -31.52 46.86
N VAL A 82 -31.26 -31.85 46.43
CA VAL A 82 -31.53 -33.07 45.64
C VAL A 82 -31.65 -32.81 44.14
N GLN A 83 -31.91 -31.57 43.72
CA GLN A 83 -32.01 -31.19 42.32
C GLN A 83 -31.85 -29.68 42.11
N VAL A 84 -31.33 -29.27 40.95
CA VAL A 84 -31.30 -27.89 40.46
C VAL A 84 -31.87 -27.90 39.04
N PRO A 85 -33.11 -27.43 38.81
CA PRO A 85 -33.80 -27.56 37.52
C PRO A 85 -33.41 -26.47 36.51
N VAL A 86 -32.16 -26.00 36.55
CA VAL A 86 -31.64 -24.96 35.67
C VAL A 86 -30.26 -25.38 35.18
N GLN A 87 -30.02 -25.20 33.89
CA GLN A 87 -28.76 -25.51 33.23
C GLN A 87 -28.28 -24.24 32.51
N ASP A 88 -27.00 -23.91 32.72
CA ASP A 88 -26.35 -22.84 31.95
C ASP A 88 -26.18 -23.27 30.48
N PHE A 89 -25.97 -22.28 29.60
CA PHE A 89 -25.92 -22.42 28.14
C PHE A 89 -24.58 -22.93 27.61
#